data_AF-A0A2L2NIH1-F1
#
_entry.id   AF-A0A2L2NIH1-F1
#
_cell.length_a   1.000
_cell.length_b   1.000
_cell.length_c   1.000
_cell.angle_alpha   90.00
_cell.angle_beta   90.00
_cell.angle_gamma   90.00
#
_symmetry.space_group_name_H-M   'P 1'
#
loop_
_entity.id
_entity.type
_entity.pdbx_description
1 polymer ?
#
loop_
_entity_poly.entity_id
_entity_poly.type
_entity_poly.pdbx_seq_one_letter_code
_entity_poly.pdbx_strand_id
1 'polypeptide(L)'
;MSNKEATIEVFKNQSYMTPEQLSIAEEFQNTIEAEYALCAGEMKKANIAAASGATSTNSDKKLSINYACLEIDAIREYWFKRLISLIQIIEHRNPQLEKELARKYLNNEQ
;
A
#
# COMPACT_ATOMS: atom_id res chain seq x y z
N MET A 1 -3.60 -3.18 -32.17
CA MET A 1 -2.32 -2.72 -31.60
C MET A 1 -2.35 -3.09 -30.13
N SER A 2 -1.55 -4.07 -29.72
CA SER A 2 -1.50 -4.48 -28.31
C SER A 2 -0.90 -3.33 -27.51
N ASN A 3 -1.68 -2.74 -26.60
CA ASN A 3 -1.16 -1.93 -25.52
C ASN A 3 -0.22 -2.84 -24.74
N LYS A 4 1.08 -2.78 -25.02
CA LYS A 4 2.07 -3.27 -24.07
C LYS A 4 1.97 -2.34 -22.87
N GLU A 5 1.13 -2.70 -21.90
CA GLU A 5 1.28 -2.20 -20.53
C GLU A 5 2.75 -2.35 -20.20
N ALA A 6 3.40 -1.24 -19.83
CA ALA A 6 4.80 -1.25 -19.47
C ALA A 6 4.97 -2.30 -18.36
N THR A 7 5.65 -3.39 -18.66
CA THR A 7 5.78 -4.51 -17.73
C THR A 7 6.57 -4.00 -16.52
N ILE A 8 5.94 -4.06 -15.35
CA ILE A 8 6.54 -3.66 -14.08
C ILE A 8 7.65 -4.67 -13.76
N GLU A 9 8.88 -4.36 -14.14
CA GLU A 9 10.03 -5.25 -13.93
C GLU A 9 10.64 -5.00 -12.55
N VAL A 10 10.27 -5.82 -11.57
CA VAL A 10 10.81 -5.75 -10.20
C VAL A 10 12.12 -6.53 -10.15
N PHE A 11 12.17 -7.72 -10.77
CA PHE A 11 13.31 -8.62 -10.70
C PHE A 11 14.19 -8.55 -11.96
N LYS A 12 15.42 -8.04 -11.84
CA LYS A 12 16.33 -7.79 -12.97
C LYS A 12 16.97 -9.03 -13.62
N ASN A 13 16.85 -10.20 -13.00
CA ASN A 13 17.53 -11.44 -13.42
C ASN A 13 16.55 -12.51 -13.90
N GLN A 14 15.38 -12.09 -14.40
CA GLN A 14 14.34 -13.00 -14.91
C GLN A 14 14.82 -13.94 -16.02
N SER A 15 15.81 -13.53 -16.81
CA SER A 15 16.42 -14.35 -17.87
C SER A 15 17.15 -15.60 -17.35
N TYR A 16 17.47 -15.66 -16.06
CA TYR A 16 18.11 -16.82 -15.42
C TYR A 16 17.14 -17.71 -14.64
N MET A 17 15.86 -17.35 -14.58
CA MET A 17 14.85 -18.11 -13.86
C MET A 17 14.44 -19.36 -14.64
N THR A 18 14.10 -20.44 -13.92
CA THR A 18 13.35 -21.54 -14.54
C THR A 18 11.95 -21.06 -14.94
N PRO A 19 11.23 -21.76 -15.84
CA PRO A 19 9.87 -21.39 -16.20
C PRO A 19 8.93 -21.23 -15.01
N GLU A 20 9.06 -22.07 -13.99
CA GLU A 20 8.25 -22.00 -12.76
C GLU A 20 8.57 -20.74 -11.94
N GLN A 21 9.86 -20.42 -11.79
CA GLN A 21 10.29 -19.23 -11.06
C GLN A 21 9.85 -17.93 -11.77
N LEU A 22 9.94 -17.91 -13.10
CA LEU A 22 9.51 -16.79 -13.91
C LEU A 22 7.99 -16.56 -13.76
N SER A 23 7.19 -17.63 -13.82
CA SER A 23 5.74 -17.56 -13.62
C SER A 23 5.38 -16.91 -12.26
N ILE A 24 6.03 -17.35 -11.18
CA ILE A 24 5.81 -16.77 -9.84
C ILE A 24 6.23 -15.28 -9.81
N ALA A 25 7.34 -14.94 -10.45
CA ALA A 25 7.83 -13.56 -10.50
C ALA A 25 6.88 -12.65 -11.27
N GLU A 26 6.33 -13.12 -12.40
CA GLU A 26 5.35 -12.40 -13.20
C GLU A 26 4.05 -12.21 -12.44
N GLU A 27 3.54 -13.24 -11.74
CA GLU A 27 2.35 -13.12 -10.89
C GLU A 27 2.55 -12.04 -9.81
N PHE A 28 3.68 -12.08 -9.10
CA PHE A 28 4.01 -11.05 -8.11
C PHE A 28 4.07 -9.65 -8.72
N GLN A 29 4.75 -9.49 -9.86
CA GLN A 29 4.85 -8.20 -10.56
C GLN A 29 3.48 -7.66 -11.01
N ASN A 30 2.60 -8.52 -11.48
CA ASN A 30 1.25 -8.15 -11.88
C ASN A 30 0.39 -7.66 -10.69
N THR A 31 0.69 -8.14 -9.47
CA THR A 31 -0.06 -7.73 -8.27
C THR A 31 0.52 -6.50 -7.57
N ILE A 32 1.77 -6.14 -7.83
CA ILE A 32 2.49 -5.11 -7.06
C ILE A 32 1.79 -3.77 -7.06
N GLU A 33 1.38 -3.28 -8.23
CA GLU A 33 0.80 -1.94 -8.33
C GLU A 33 -0.59 -1.90 -7.72
N ALA A 34 -1.40 -2.95 -7.92
CA ALA A 34 -2.71 -3.07 -7.31
C ALA A 34 -2.62 -3.09 -5.78
N GLU A 35 -1.66 -3.84 -5.24
CA GLU A 35 -1.43 -3.96 -3.80
C GLU A 35 -0.91 -2.65 -3.20
N TYR A 36 0.01 -1.97 -3.89
CA TYR A 36 0.50 -0.66 -3.51
C TYR A 36 -0.63 0.36 -3.46
N ALA A 37 -1.45 0.41 -4.52
CA ALA A 37 -2.59 1.32 -4.64
C ALA A 37 -3.63 1.08 -3.54
N LEU A 38 -3.92 -0.20 -3.25
CA LEU A 38 -4.83 -0.60 -2.18
C LEU A 38 -4.33 -0.09 -0.83
N CYS A 39 -3.08 -0.39 -0.47
CA CYS A 39 -2.53 -0.01 0.82
C CYS A 39 -2.48 1.52 0.99
N ALA A 40 -2.04 2.26 -0.05
CA ALA A 40 -2.02 3.72 -0.04
C ALA A 40 -3.44 4.30 0.12
N GLY A 41 -4.42 3.76 -0.61
CA GLY A 41 -5.81 4.21 -0.56
C GLY A 41 -6.49 3.96 0.78
N GLU A 42 -6.33 2.76 1.34
CA GLU A 42 -6.92 2.43 2.64
C GLU A 42 -6.26 3.17 3.80
N MET A 43 -4.93 3.37 3.76
CA MET A 43 -4.22 4.23 4.71
C MET A 43 -4.76 5.66 4.66
N LYS A 44 -5.00 6.22 3.47
CA LYS A 44 -5.60 7.56 3.31
C LYS A 44 -6.99 7.65 3.93
N LYS A 45 -7.86 6.66 3.69
CA LYS A 45 -9.20 6.60 4.30
C LYS A 45 -9.11 6.55 5.83
N ALA A 46 -8.22 5.72 6.38
CA ALA A 46 -8.02 5.59 7.81
C ALA A 46 -7.46 6.90 8.43
N ASN A 47 -6.54 7.58 7.75
CA ASN A 47 -6.04 8.90 8.17
C ASN A 47 -7.15 9.95 8.25
N ILE A 48 -8.04 10.00 7.25
CA ILE A 48 -9.19 10.92 7.25
C ILE A 48 -10.13 10.61 8.42
N ALA A 49 -10.44 9.33 8.65
CA ALA A 49 -11.30 8.90 9.74
C ALA A 49 -10.70 9.21 11.12
N ALA A 50 -9.38 9.02 11.28
CA ALA A 50 -8.67 9.36 12.52
C ALA A 50 -8.72 10.86 12.83
N ALA A 51 -8.74 11.71 11.79
CA ALA A 51 -8.82 13.17 11.95
C ALA A 51 -10.23 13.68 12.26
N SER A 52 -11.29 12.96 11.88
CA SER A 52 -12.70 13.39 12.03
C SER A 52 -13.31 13.13 13.41
N GLY A 53 -12.50 13.02 14.47
CA GLY A 53 -12.91 12.54 15.79
C GLY A 53 -14.17 13.19 16.37
N ALA A 54 -15.15 12.36 16.75
CA ALA A 54 -16.33 12.81 17.47
C ALA A 54 -15.97 13.22 18.92
N THR A 55 -16.69 14.19 19.48
CA THR A 55 -16.52 14.59 20.89
C THR A 55 -17.83 14.41 21.65
N SER A 56 -17.74 14.07 22.93
CA SER A 56 -18.89 13.96 23.82
C SER A 56 -18.55 14.34 25.26
N THR A 57 -19.51 14.94 25.95
CA THR A 57 -19.43 15.27 27.38
C THR A 57 -19.97 14.16 28.28
N ASN A 58 -20.64 13.15 27.71
CA ASN A 58 -21.11 11.96 28.44
C ASN A 58 -19.96 10.96 28.60
N SER A 59 -19.72 10.49 29.83
CA SER A 59 -18.58 9.61 30.19
C SER A 59 -18.57 8.30 29.42
N ASP A 60 -19.71 7.64 29.31
CA ASP A 60 -19.82 6.32 28.66
C ASP A 60 -19.60 6.46 27.15
N LYS A 61 -20.17 7.51 26.55
CA LYS A 61 -19.93 7.85 25.14
C LYS A 61 -18.47 8.21 24.88
N LYS A 62 -17.82 8.93 25.80
CA LYS A 62 -16.40 9.28 25.68
C LYS A 62 -15.53 8.02 25.65
N LEU A 63 -15.82 7.03 26.49
CA LEU A 63 -15.10 5.76 26.48
C LEU A 63 -15.30 5.02 25.15
N SER A 64 -16.54 4.91 24.64
CA SER A 64 -16.80 4.28 23.34
C SER A 64 -16.13 5.03 22.18
N ILE A 65 -16.11 6.37 22.20
CA ILE A 65 -15.40 7.18 21.21
C ILE A 65 -13.90 6.87 21.24
N ASN A 66 -13.30 6.79 22.43
CA ASN A 66 -11.88 6.44 22.56
C ASN A 66 -11.59 5.05 21.97
N TYR A 67 -12.45 4.06 22.23
CA TYR A 67 -12.27 2.73 21.64
C TYR A 67 -12.40 2.75 20.12
N ALA A 68 -13.36 3.48 19.56
CA ALA A 68 -13.48 3.63 18.11
C ALA A 68 -12.23 4.30 17.49
N CYS A 69 -11.64 5.29 18.16
CA CYS A 69 -10.38 5.88 17.71
C CYS A 69 -9.24 4.85 17.69
N LEU A 70 -9.11 4.03 18.75
CA LEU A 70 -8.10 2.97 18.81
C LEU A 70 -8.29 1.91 17.71
N GLU A 71 -9.54 1.59 17.37
CA GLU A 71 -9.84 0.67 16.25
C GLU A 71 -9.38 1.24 14.91
N ILE A 72 -9.64 2.53 14.64
CA ILE A 72 -9.16 3.21 13.43
C ILE A 72 -7.63 3.28 13.40
N ASP A 73 -6.99 3.55 14.53
CA ASP A 73 -5.52 3.56 14.64
C ASP A 73 -4.91 2.19 14.31
N ALA A 74 -5.52 1.10 14.78
CA ALA A 74 -5.08 -0.25 14.47
C ALA A 74 -5.22 -0.58 12.97
N ILE A 75 -6.32 -0.15 12.33
CA ILE A 75 -6.52 -0.30 10.88
C ILE A 75 -5.47 0.47 10.10
N ARG A 76 -5.21 1.73 10.48
CA ARG A 76 -4.18 2.56 9.87
C ARG A 76 -2.80 1.90 9.96
N GLU A 77 -2.44 1.39 11.13
CA GLU A 77 -1.14 0.73 11.36
C GLU A 77 -0.98 -0.54 10.51
N TYR A 78 -2.05 -1.33 10.36
CA TYR A 78 -2.06 -2.52 9.49
C TYR A 78 -1.70 -2.17 8.04
N TRP A 79 -2.37 -1.18 7.45
CA TRP A 79 -2.13 -0.79 6.06
C TRP A 79 -0.74 -0.16 5.88
N PHE A 80 -0.29 0.64 6.85
CA PHE A 80 1.05 1.22 6.83
C PHE A 80 2.14 0.15 6.84
N LYS A 81 2.06 -0.84 7.74
CA LYS A 81 3.06 -1.94 7.81
C LYS A 81 3.11 -2.76 6.53
N ARG A 82 1.94 -3.03 5.95
CA ARG A 82 1.80 -3.75 4.68
C ARG A 82 2.45 -2.97 3.52
N LEU A 83 2.17 -1.67 3.42
CA LEU A 83 2.77 -0.78 2.43
C LEU A 83 4.30 -0.69 2.57
N ILE A 84 4.81 -0.49 3.79
CA ILE A 84 6.25 -0.41 4.04
C ILE A 84 6.97 -1.70 3.63
N SER A 85 6.39 -2.85 3.93
CA SER A 85 6.96 -4.14 3.53
C SER A 85 7.06 -4.27 2.02
N LEU A 86 6.03 -3.80 1.30
CA LEU A 86 6.02 -3.78 -0.17
C LEU A 86 7.07 -2.81 -0.73
N ILE A 87 7.12 -1.58 -0.19
CA ILE A 87 8.11 -0.56 -0.57
C ILE A 87 9.53 -1.10 -0.42
N GLN A 88 9.86 -1.72 0.71
CA GLN A 88 11.21 -2.26 0.95
C GLN A 88 11.62 -3.32 -0.08
N ILE A 89 10.70 -4.21 -0.48
CA ILE A 89 10.96 -5.22 -1.51
C ILE A 89 11.21 -4.55 -2.86
N ILE A 90 10.33 -3.62 -3.25
CA ILE A 90 10.42 -2.93 -4.54
C ILE A 90 11.68 -2.07 -4.58
N GLU A 91 11.94 -1.23 -3.57
CA GLU A 91 13.11 -0.35 -3.51
C GLU A 91 14.40 -1.15 -3.62
N HIS A 92 14.52 -2.26 -2.89
CA HIS A 92 15.72 -3.08 -2.93
C HIS A 92 15.97 -3.74 -4.29
N ARG A 93 14.92 -3.96 -5.10
CA ARG A 93 15.01 -4.67 -6.39
C ARG A 93 14.99 -3.72 -7.59
N ASN A 94 14.07 -2.76 -7.58
CA ASN A 94 13.90 -1.67 -8.54
C ASN A 94 13.54 -0.34 -7.84
N PRO A 95 14.55 0.46 -7.41
CA PRO A 95 14.34 1.77 -6.78
C PRO A 95 13.61 2.79 -7.66
N GLN A 96 13.68 2.63 -8.99
CA GLN A 96 13.05 3.59 -9.90
C GLN A 96 11.55 3.34 -10.01
N LEU A 97 11.15 2.07 -10.06
CA LEU A 97 9.75 1.69 -9.94
C LEU A 97 9.13 2.15 -8.62
N GLU A 98 9.84 2.02 -7.50
CA GLU A 98 9.36 2.52 -6.21
C GLU A 98 9.04 4.02 -6.29
N LYS A 99 9.95 4.84 -6.83
CA LYS A 99 9.73 6.29 -6.99
C LYS A 99 8.53 6.61 -7.88
N GLU A 100 8.32 5.85 -8.95
CA GLU A 100 7.17 6.02 -9.84
C GLU A 100 5.86 5.72 -9.11
N LEU A 101 5.80 4.61 -8.37
CA LEU A 101 4.64 4.22 -7.57
C LEU A 101 4.37 5.21 -6.43
N ALA A 102 5.40 5.63 -5.69
CA ALA A 102 5.28 6.63 -4.64
C ALA A 102 4.75 7.96 -5.19
N ARG A 103 5.27 8.40 -6.35
CA ARG A 103 4.76 9.61 -7.03
C ARG A 103 3.29 9.46 -7.42
N LYS A 104 2.88 8.28 -7.91
CA LYS A 104 1.52 8.03 -8.38
C LYS A 104 0.50 7.93 -7.25
N TYR A 105 0.85 7.27 -6.15
CA TYR A 105 -0.12 6.88 -5.10
C TYR A 105 0.04 7.61 -3.77
N LEU A 106 1.24 8.09 -3.43
CA LEU A 106 1.49 8.78 -2.15
C LEU A 106 1.55 10.30 -2.31
N ASN A 107 2.11 10.80 -3.41
CA ASN A 107 2.36 12.25 -3.59
C ASN A 107 1.21 13.02 -4.27
N ASN A 108 0.17 12.36 -4.77
CA ASN A 108 -1.01 13.01 -5.38
C ASN A 108 -2.01 13.46 -4.30
N GLU A 109 -1.53 14.17 -3.28
CA GLU A 109 -2.33 14.93 -2.34
C GLU A 109 -2.52 16.35 -2.88
N GLN A 110 -3.57 16.55 -3.70
CA GLN A 110 -4.19 17.85 -3.92
C GLN A 110 -5.65 17.78 -3.47
#